data_AF-A0A098EAC1-F1
#
_entry.id   AF-A0A098EAC1-F1
#
_cell.length_a   1.000
_cell.length_b   1.000
_cell.length_c   1.000
_cell.angle_alpha   90.00
_cell.angle_beta   90.00
_cell.angle_gamma   90.00
#
_symmetry.space_group_name_H-M   'P 1'
#
loop_
_entity.id
_entity.type
_entity.pdbx_description
1 polymer ?
#
loop_
_entity_poly.entity_id
_entity_poly.type
_entity_poly.pdbx_seq_one_letter_code
_entity_poly.pdbx_strand_id
1 'polypeptide(L)'
;MKIQHNRVLEYLKRLQKEFGGYYGTDIANLADELGVSWYGVQKRISFWKKNDSAFKSFVYLGRNRPSITLNEFMNIESHISSNPLEIKQHILSDLQIEREASGKELIAKTTFYRVAEQVTLSKYSSSPCDWFTCNKISMPEGYSVEEARESLSTIFTFSDMKTPFGPDIRAIYDKLSKAKKWFSRYKVEAIDYYSKVLTQGKHIRSFLTSIPSDQQKEVQARLIFECQVAFIVECMDLLIDLLIHEKGRVQQATNKSRAKVENNILKNIISSMRNDLKYMHLKSLPDMKKIHTLANPTVMEKTKARIELLRKQYGRYCLILQILDDLTKGLTEGVIFHDVDVNKLFLLAKDKNSWQFWSEKEKQSFVRNPDLVQQAVRKCKC
;
A
#
# COMPACT_ATOMS: atom_id res chain seq x y z
N MET A 1 -16.85 -60.40 -39.63
CA MET A 1 -15.40 -60.09 -39.73
C MET A 1 -14.68 -60.56 -38.47
N LYS A 2 -13.47 -61.12 -38.59
CA LYS A 2 -12.67 -61.61 -37.45
C LYS A 2 -11.75 -60.48 -36.98
N ILE A 3 -11.86 -60.08 -35.72
CA ILE A 3 -11.01 -59.03 -35.12
C ILE A 3 -9.56 -59.51 -35.13
N GLN A 4 -8.69 -58.80 -35.87
CA GLN A 4 -7.30 -59.20 -36.08
C GLN A 4 -6.45 -58.88 -34.84
N HIS A 5 -5.89 -59.93 -34.23
CA HIS A 5 -5.07 -59.86 -33.02
C HIS A 5 -3.92 -58.84 -33.11
N ASN A 6 -3.07 -58.99 -34.13
CA ASN A 6 -1.85 -58.19 -34.27
C ASN A 6 -2.16 -56.70 -34.50
N ARG A 7 -3.23 -56.40 -35.25
CA ARG A 7 -3.65 -55.03 -35.50
C ARG A 7 -4.14 -54.33 -34.23
N VAL A 8 -4.87 -55.03 -33.36
CA VAL A 8 -5.27 -54.48 -32.06
C VAL A 8 -4.05 -54.32 -31.14
N LEU A 9 -3.12 -55.28 -31.17
CA LEU A 9 -1.90 -55.24 -30.36
C LEU A 9 -1.02 -54.03 -30.73
N GLU A 10 -0.76 -53.80 -32.02
CA GLU A 10 0.02 -52.65 -32.49
C GLU A 10 -0.65 -51.32 -32.15
N TYR A 11 -1.97 -51.24 -32.31
CA TYR A 11 -2.73 -50.05 -31.97
C TYR A 11 -2.61 -49.69 -30.48
N LEU A 12 -2.77 -50.67 -29.58
CA LEU A 12 -2.61 -50.46 -28.14
C LEU A 12 -1.16 -50.17 -27.73
N LYS A 13 -0.16 -50.76 -28.40
CA LYS A 13 1.26 -50.43 -28.17
C LYS A 13 1.56 -48.96 -28.47
N ARG A 14 1.03 -48.44 -29.57
CA ARG A 14 1.17 -47.03 -29.94
C ARG A 14 0.57 -46.12 -28.87
N LEU A 15 -0.68 -46.39 -28.46
CA LEU A 15 -1.35 -45.60 -27.43
C LEU A 15 -0.65 -45.66 -26.07
N GLN A 16 -0.17 -46.84 -25.68
CA GLN A 16 0.59 -47.01 -24.45
C GLN A 16 1.89 -46.18 -24.46
N LYS A 17 2.60 -46.13 -25.59
CA LYS A 17 3.83 -45.36 -25.74
C LYS A 17 3.57 -43.85 -25.75
N GLU A 18 2.51 -43.43 -26.43
CA GLU A 18 2.23 -42.02 -26.67
C GLU A 18 1.50 -41.36 -25.48
N PHE A 19 0.67 -42.12 -24.76
CA PHE A 19 -0.25 -41.58 -23.76
C PHE A 19 -0.29 -42.35 -22.44
N GLY A 20 0.53 -43.39 -22.29
CA GLY A 20 0.57 -44.22 -21.08
C GLY A 20 -0.61 -45.20 -20.94
N GLY A 21 -1.50 -45.27 -21.92
CA GLY A 21 -2.67 -46.17 -21.91
C GLY A 21 -3.69 -45.83 -23.00
N TYR A 22 -4.88 -46.44 -22.91
CA TYR A 22 -5.97 -46.30 -23.90
C TYR A 22 -7.31 -45.93 -23.24
N TYR A 23 -8.16 -45.22 -23.98
CA TYR A 23 -9.51 -44.80 -23.59
C TYR A 23 -10.59 -45.58 -24.34
N GLY A 24 -11.84 -45.50 -23.86
CA GLY A 24 -12.99 -46.11 -24.51
C GLY A 24 -13.25 -45.56 -25.92
N THR A 25 -12.98 -44.27 -26.14
CA THR A 25 -13.05 -43.62 -27.46
C THR A 25 -12.03 -44.21 -28.45
N ASP A 26 -10.85 -44.59 -28.00
CA ASP A 26 -9.83 -45.20 -28.86
C ASP A 26 -10.28 -46.59 -29.33
N ILE A 27 -10.99 -47.32 -28.48
CA ILE A 27 -11.60 -48.62 -28.82
C ILE A 27 -12.74 -48.43 -29.82
N ALA A 28 -13.53 -47.37 -29.68
CA ALA A 28 -14.60 -47.06 -30.62
C ALA A 28 -14.04 -46.73 -32.01
N ASN A 29 -13.03 -45.85 -32.09
CA ASN A 29 -12.34 -45.53 -33.35
C ASN A 29 -11.73 -46.77 -34.01
N LEU A 30 -11.05 -47.61 -33.22
CA LEU A 30 -10.51 -48.87 -33.72
C LEU A 30 -11.61 -49.83 -34.21
N ALA A 31 -12.77 -49.85 -33.57
CA ALA A 31 -13.90 -50.68 -33.98
C ALA A 31 -14.49 -50.20 -35.31
N ASP A 32 -14.63 -48.89 -35.48
CA ASP A 32 -15.07 -48.26 -36.73
C ASP A 32 -14.09 -48.55 -37.87
N GLU A 33 -12.78 -48.40 -37.64
CA GLU A 33 -11.73 -48.77 -38.61
C GLU A 33 -11.75 -50.26 -39.01
N LEU A 34 -12.20 -51.13 -38.11
CA LEU A 34 -12.28 -52.57 -38.30
C LEU A 34 -13.64 -53.03 -38.82
N GLY A 35 -14.63 -52.13 -38.93
CA GLY A 35 -16.00 -52.45 -39.33
C GLY A 35 -16.70 -53.41 -38.37
N VAL A 36 -16.42 -53.32 -37.07
CA VAL A 36 -16.98 -54.19 -36.02
C VAL A 36 -17.59 -53.36 -34.88
N SER A 37 -18.37 -53.99 -34.01
CA SER A 37 -18.91 -53.29 -32.85
C SER A 37 -17.83 -53.01 -31.80
N TRP A 38 -17.87 -51.81 -31.22
CA TRP A 38 -16.98 -51.40 -30.13
C TRP A 38 -16.99 -52.39 -28.95
N TYR A 39 -18.18 -52.92 -28.62
CA TYR A 39 -18.37 -53.91 -27.57
C TYR A 39 -17.68 -55.24 -27.89
N GLY A 40 -17.64 -55.62 -29.17
CA GLY A 40 -16.91 -56.81 -29.65
C GLY A 40 -15.39 -56.66 -29.48
N VAL A 41 -14.84 -55.50 -29.82
CA VAL A 41 -13.41 -55.18 -29.62
C VAL A 41 -13.07 -55.16 -28.12
N GLN A 42 -13.90 -54.53 -27.30
CA GLN A 42 -13.69 -54.46 -25.85
C GLN A 42 -13.71 -55.85 -25.20
N LYS A 43 -14.68 -56.71 -25.55
CA LYS A 43 -14.73 -58.11 -25.10
C LYS A 43 -13.47 -58.87 -25.49
N ARG A 44 -12.98 -58.64 -26.71
CA ARG A 44 -11.79 -59.33 -27.21
C ARG A 44 -10.50 -58.88 -26.53
N ILE A 45 -10.35 -57.58 -26.31
CA ILE A 45 -9.24 -57.01 -25.50
C ILE A 45 -9.30 -57.60 -24.09
N SER A 46 -10.48 -57.66 -23.46
CA SER A 46 -10.64 -58.22 -22.11
C SER A 46 -10.26 -59.71 -22.05
N PHE A 47 -10.60 -60.48 -23.08
CA PHE A 47 -10.18 -61.86 -23.23
C PHE A 47 -8.66 -61.99 -23.40
N TRP A 48 -8.04 -61.16 -24.24
CA TRP A 48 -6.59 -61.18 -24.46
C TRP A 48 -5.80 -60.70 -23.24
N LYS A 49 -6.29 -59.71 -22.48
CA LYS A 49 -5.65 -59.31 -21.21
C LYS A 49 -5.58 -60.46 -20.19
N LYS A 50 -6.53 -61.39 -20.22
CA LYS A 50 -6.54 -62.57 -19.34
C LYS A 50 -5.63 -63.69 -19.87
N ASN A 51 -5.61 -63.91 -21.18
CA ASN A 51 -5.04 -65.12 -21.79
C ASN A 51 -3.75 -64.91 -22.60
N ASP A 52 -3.36 -63.67 -22.89
CA ASP A 52 -2.15 -63.31 -23.63
C ASP A 52 -1.27 -62.37 -22.80
N SER A 53 -0.03 -62.78 -22.57
CA SER A 53 1.00 -61.99 -21.89
C SER A 53 1.25 -60.62 -22.53
N ALA A 54 1.14 -60.51 -23.86
CA ALA A 54 1.42 -59.29 -24.60
C ALA A 54 0.39 -58.17 -24.35
N PHE A 55 -0.81 -58.52 -23.87
CA PHE A 55 -1.88 -57.56 -23.56
C PHE A 55 -1.95 -57.15 -22.08
N LYS A 56 -1.24 -57.86 -21.19
CA LYS A 56 -1.32 -57.62 -19.73
C LYS A 56 -0.85 -56.22 -19.34
N SER A 57 0.12 -55.65 -20.05
CA SER A 57 0.73 -54.36 -19.73
C SER A 57 -0.08 -53.13 -20.15
N PHE A 58 -1.16 -53.29 -20.93
CA PHE A 58 -1.93 -52.13 -21.39
C PHE A 58 -2.86 -51.59 -20.31
N VAL A 59 -2.83 -50.29 -20.08
CA VAL A 59 -3.62 -49.61 -19.04
C VAL A 59 -4.85 -48.97 -19.67
N TYR A 60 -6.03 -49.24 -19.11
CA TYR A 60 -7.26 -48.54 -19.49
C TYR A 60 -7.41 -47.29 -18.63
N LEU A 61 -7.47 -46.11 -19.25
CA LEU A 61 -7.42 -44.82 -18.57
C LEU A 61 -8.80 -44.19 -18.33
N GLY A 62 -9.86 -44.74 -18.91
CA GLY A 62 -11.22 -44.26 -18.75
C GLY A 62 -12.01 -44.21 -20.05
N ARG A 63 -13.22 -43.67 -19.97
CA ARG A 63 -14.17 -43.71 -21.10
C ARG A 63 -13.79 -42.75 -22.24
N ASN A 64 -13.48 -41.50 -21.90
CA ASN A 64 -13.16 -40.45 -22.86
C ASN A 64 -11.80 -39.85 -22.52
N ARG A 65 -11.08 -39.44 -23.56
CA ARG A 65 -9.87 -38.64 -23.39
C ARG A 65 -10.22 -37.29 -22.75
N PRO A 66 -9.48 -36.83 -21.71
CA PRO A 66 -9.69 -35.50 -21.16
C PRO A 66 -9.38 -34.45 -22.22
N SER A 67 -10.31 -33.50 -22.41
CA SER A 67 -10.20 -32.44 -23.40
C SER A 67 -9.15 -31.38 -23.05
N ILE A 68 -8.74 -31.32 -21.78
CA ILE A 68 -7.68 -30.46 -21.24
C ILE A 68 -6.66 -31.35 -20.53
N THR A 69 -5.39 -31.14 -20.81
CA THR A 69 -4.28 -31.86 -20.19
C THR A 69 -3.96 -31.31 -18.81
N LEU A 70 -3.23 -32.07 -18.00
CA LEU A 70 -2.84 -31.63 -16.66
C LEU A 70 -1.99 -30.36 -16.67
N ASN A 71 -1.04 -30.24 -17.61
CA ASN A 71 -0.21 -29.03 -17.74
C ASN A 71 -1.05 -27.80 -18.11
N GLU A 72 -2.01 -27.95 -19.01
CA GLU A 72 -2.91 -26.85 -19.40
C GLU A 72 -3.83 -26.47 -18.23
N PHE A 73 -4.29 -27.44 -17.44
CA PHE A 73 -5.02 -27.17 -16.21
C PHE A 73 -4.17 -26.37 -15.21
N MET A 74 -2.93 -26.78 -14.96
CA MET A 74 -1.99 -26.05 -14.11
C MET A 74 -1.69 -24.66 -14.63
N ASN A 75 -1.63 -24.48 -15.95
CA ASN A 75 -1.42 -23.17 -16.57
C ASN A 75 -2.63 -22.24 -16.31
N ILE A 76 -3.85 -22.73 -16.57
CA ILE A 76 -5.09 -22.02 -16.25
C ILE A 76 -5.16 -21.66 -14.76
N GLU A 77 -4.80 -22.60 -13.89
CA GLU A 77 -4.73 -22.39 -12.45
C GLU A 77 -3.73 -21.30 -12.07
N SER A 78 -2.53 -21.33 -12.64
CA SER A 78 -1.50 -20.32 -12.41
C SER A 78 -1.99 -18.93 -12.77
N HIS A 79 -2.49 -18.73 -14.01
CA HIS A 79 -3.01 -17.43 -14.48
C HIS A 79 -4.11 -16.88 -13.57
N ILE A 80 -5.13 -17.71 -13.28
CA ILE A 80 -6.24 -17.31 -12.40
C ILE A 80 -5.74 -17.07 -10.97
N SER A 81 -4.65 -17.70 -10.51
CA SER A 81 -4.10 -17.52 -9.16
C SER A 81 -3.29 -16.23 -9.04
N SER A 82 -2.43 -15.96 -10.02
CA SER A 82 -1.64 -14.74 -10.07
C SER A 82 -2.50 -13.50 -10.34
N ASN A 83 -3.53 -13.62 -11.18
CA ASN A 83 -4.38 -12.53 -11.58
C ASN A 83 -5.85 -12.98 -11.78
N PRO A 84 -6.67 -13.00 -10.72
CA PRO A 84 -8.08 -13.40 -10.84
C PRO A 84 -8.93 -12.51 -11.75
N LEU A 85 -8.44 -11.31 -12.10
CA LEU A 85 -9.11 -10.36 -12.99
C LEU A 85 -8.67 -10.52 -14.45
N GLU A 86 -7.77 -11.46 -14.74
CA GLU A 86 -7.34 -11.72 -16.10
C GLU A 86 -8.54 -12.11 -16.97
N ILE A 87 -8.60 -11.51 -18.16
CA ILE A 87 -9.68 -11.79 -19.11
C ILE A 87 -9.50 -13.24 -19.56
N LYS A 88 -10.40 -14.11 -19.12
CA LYS A 88 -10.40 -15.56 -19.42
C LYS A 88 -10.28 -15.86 -20.92
N GLN A 89 -10.82 -14.97 -21.76
CA GLN A 89 -10.68 -15.06 -23.22
C GLN A 89 -9.22 -15.00 -23.69
N HIS A 90 -8.35 -14.21 -23.03
CA HIS A 90 -6.93 -14.10 -23.37
C HIS A 90 -6.18 -15.38 -22.99
N ILE A 91 -6.41 -15.91 -21.79
CA ILE A 91 -5.86 -17.20 -21.35
C ILE A 91 -6.22 -18.32 -22.36
N LEU A 92 -7.48 -18.33 -22.82
CA LEU A 92 -7.90 -19.28 -23.86
C LEU A 92 -7.16 -19.06 -25.18
N SER A 93 -6.99 -17.81 -25.62
CA SER A 93 -6.25 -17.48 -26.84
C SER A 93 -4.80 -17.95 -26.78
N ASP A 94 -4.10 -17.70 -25.67
CA ASP A 94 -2.71 -18.13 -25.49
C ASP A 94 -2.58 -19.66 -25.53
N LEU A 95 -3.48 -20.37 -24.84
CA LEU A 95 -3.54 -21.84 -24.89
C LEU A 95 -3.86 -22.38 -26.29
N GLN A 96 -4.71 -21.70 -27.05
CA GLN A 96 -5.03 -22.09 -28.42
C GLN A 96 -3.82 -21.91 -29.35
N ILE A 97 -3.05 -20.83 -29.20
CA ILE A 97 -1.80 -20.59 -29.94
C ILE A 97 -0.79 -21.72 -29.66
N GLU A 98 -0.60 -22.11 -28.39
CA GLU A 98 0.29 -23.21 -28.03
C GLU A 98 -0.16 -24.55 -28.62
N ARG A 99 -1.47 -24.81 -28.64
CA ARG A 99 -2.04 -26.02 -29.23
C ARG A 99 -1.88 -26.06 -30.74
N GLU A 100 -2.12 -24.95 -31.43
CA GLU A 100 -1.92 -24.83 -32.87
C GLU A 100 -0.45 -25.07 -33.24
N ALA A 101 0.49 -24.46 -32.50
CA ALA A 101 1.92 -24.69 -32.68
C ALA A 101 2.33 -26.17 -32.45
N SER A 102 1.59 -26.88 -31.60
CA SER A 102 1.81 -28.30 -31.29
C SER A 102 0.97 -29.27 -32.12
N GLY A 103 0.19 -28.79 -33.09
CA GLY A 103 -0.71 -29.61 -33.92
C GLY A 103 -1.85 -30.30 -33.14
N LYS A 104 -2.26 -29.76 -31.99
CA LYS A 104 -3.34 -30.30 -31.15
C LYS A 104 -4.70 -29.70 -31.50
N GLU A 105 -5.77 -30.45 -31.25
CA GLU A 105 -7.15 -29.95 -31.41
C GLU A 105 -7.45 -28.76 -30.48
N LEU A 106 -8.20 -27.79 -31.00
CA LEU A 106 -8.60 -26.60 -30.24
C LEU A 106 -9.50 -26.94 -29.05
N ILE A 107 -9.32 -26.20 -27.95
CA ILE A 107 -10.22 -26.30 -26.79
C ILE A 107 -11.54 -25.60 -27.12
N ALA A 108 -12.65 -26.32 -26.98
CA ALA A 108 -13.98 -25.72 -27.07
C ALA A 108 -14.17 -24.68 -25.93
N LYS A 109 -14.69 -23.49 -26.27
CA LYS A 109 -14.91 -22.39 -25.29
C LYS A 109 -15.62 -22.87 -24.03
N THR A 110 -16.71 -23.62 -24.17
CA THR A 110 -17.49 -24.16 -23.04
C THR A 110 -16.66 -25.05 -22.12
N THR A 111 -15.77 -25.86 -22.68
CA THR A 111 -14.89 -26.74 -21.89
C THR A 111 -13.85 -25.92 -21.13
N PHE A 112 -13.24 -24.93 -21.78
CA PHE A 112 -12.31 -24.02 -21.11
C PHE A 112 -13.00 -23.26 -19.98
N TYR A 113 -14.15 -22.63 -20.23
CA TYR A 113 -14.85 -21.85 -19.20
C TYR A 113 -15.29 -22.72 -18.02
N ARG A 114 -15.73 -23.96 -18.26
CA ARG A 114 -16.04 -24.92 -17.20
C ARG A 114 -14.81 -25.26 -16.34
N VAL A 115 -13.64 -25.44 -16.95
CA VAL A 115 -12.40 -25.73 -16.22
C VAL A 115 -11.90 -24.50 -15.48
N ALA A 116 -11.92 -23.32 -16.10
CA ALA A 116 -11.60 -22.06 -15.45
C ALA A 116 -12.52 -21.80 -14.25
N GLU A 117 -13.81 -22.14 -14.36
CA GLU A 117 -14.77 -22.07 -13.27
C GLU A 117 -14.47 -23.12 -12.19
N GLN A 118 -14.13 -24.36 -12.54
CA GLN A 118 -13.71 -25.38 -11.57
C GLN A 118 -12.44 -24.97 -10.81
N VAL A 119 -11.44 -24.42 -11.50
CA VAL A 119 -10.23 -23.85 -10.88
C VAL A 119 -10.60 -22.72 -9.93
N THR A 120 -11.48 -21.83 -10.39
CA THR A 120 -12.00 -20.73 -9.58
C THR A 120 -12.68 -21.29 -8.32
N LEU A 121 -13.60 -22.24 -8.45
CA LEU A 121 -14.33 -22.90 -7.36
C LEU A 121 -13.44 -23.75 -6.45
N SER A 122 -12.38 -24.36 -6.95
CA SER A 122 -11.44 -25.18 -6.17
C SER A 122 -10.61 -24.35 -5.19
N LYS A 123 -10.43 -23.06 -5.47
CA LYS A 123 -9.88 -22.09 -4.51
C LYS A 123 -10.86 -21.71 -3.41
N TYR A 124 -12.14 -22.04 -3.60
CA TYR A 124 -13.24 -21.72 -2.70
C TYR A 124 -13.80 -22.97 -2.00
N SER A 125 -13.12 -24.12 -2.12
CA SER A 125 -13.52 -25.36 -1.45
C SER A 125 -12.58 -25.69 -0.30
N SER A 126 -12.78 -25.05 0.85
CA SER A 126 -12.95 -25.70 2.17
C SER A 126 -12.91 -24.71 3.34
N SER A 127 -12.39 -23.50 3.16
CA SER A 127 -12.33 -22.49 4.23
C SER A 127 -12.59 -21.07 3.71
N PRO A 128 -13.51 -20.30 4.32
CA PRO A 128 -13.57 -18.87 4.06
C PRO A 128 -12.23 -18.24 4.48
N CYS A 129 -11.58 -17.50 3.58
CA CYS A 129 -10.32 -16.75 3.79
C CYS A 129 -9.00 -17.45 3.35
N ASP A 130 -9.04 -18.40 2.43
CA ASP A 130 -7.83 -19.04 1.90
C ASP A 130 -6.89 -18.01 1.25
N TRP A 131 -7.43 -16.99 0.57
CA TRP A 131 -6.59 -15.93 0.00
C TRP A 131 -5.79 -15.15 1.05
N PHE A 132 -6.39 -14.82 2.20
CA PHE A 132 -5.71 -14.10 3.28
C PHE A 132 -4.58 -14.95 3.88
N THR A 133 -4.87 -16.23 4.12
CA THR A 133 -3.90 -17.19 4.66
C THR A 133 -2.71 -17.38 3.72
N CYS A 134 -2.97 -17.57 2.42
CA CYS A 134 -1.94 -17.67 1.38
C CYS A 134 -1.07 -16.41 1.28
N ASN A 135 -1.61 -15.24 1.62
CA ASN A 135 -0.89 -13.97 1.61
C ASN A 135 -0.31 -13.58 2.97
N LYS A 136 -0.30 -14.49 3.95
CA LYS A 136 0.18 -14.26 5.32
C LYS A 136 -0.54 -13.12 6.06
N ILE A 137 -1.79 -12.86 5.71
CA ILE A 137 -2.63 -11.85 6.35
C ILE A 137 -3.46 -12.54 7.43
N SER A 138 -3.41 -12.02 8.66
CA SER A 138 -4.21 -12.56 9.75
C SER A 138 -5.64 -12.01 9.65
N MET A 139 -6.63 -12.89 9.54
CA MET A 139 -8.02 -12.47 9.64
C MET A 139 -8.44 -12.36 11.11
N PRO A 140 -9.06 -11.24 11.52
CA PRO A 140 -9.53 -11.10 12.89
C PRO A 140 -10.68 -12.08 13.18
N GLU A 141 -10.73 -12.60 14.40
CA GLU A 141 -11.84 -13.42 14.88
C GLU A 141 -13.14 -12.61 14.80
N GLY A 142 -14.17 -13.17 14.16
CA GLY A 142 -15.45 -12.49 13.96
C GLY A 142 -15.47 -11.47 12.82
N TYR A 143 -14.53 -11.53 11.86
CA TYR A 143 -14.55 -10.64 10.70
C TYR A 143 -15.90 -10.65 9.98
N SER A 144 -16.51 -9.46 9.85
CA SER A 144 -17.71 -9.23 9.04
C SER A 144 -17.34 -8.48 7.76
N VAL A 145 -17.73 -9.05 6.62
CA VAL A 145 -17.61 -8.39 5.31
C VAL A 145 -18.46 -7.12 5.27
N GLU A 146 -19.60 -7.14 5.93
CA GLU A 146 -20.54 -6.03 6.01
C GLU A 146 -19.92 -4.85 6.79
N GLU A 147 -19.36 -5.10 7.98
CA GLU A 147 -18.63 -4.07 8.76
C GLU A 147 -17.43 -3.52 7.96
N ALA A 148 -16.67 -4.42 7.34
CA ALA A 148 -15.50 -4.03 6.56
C ALA A 148 -15.90 -3.20 5.32
N ARG A 149 -17.02 -3.52 4.67
CA ARG A 149 -17.55 -2.75 3.53
C ARG A 149 -18.04 -1.38 3.98
N GLU A 150 -18.72 -1.29 5.12
CA GLU A 150 -19.16 -0.02 5.71
C GLU A 150 -17.96 0.88 6.06
N SER A 151 -16.85 0.29 6.52
CA SER A 151 -15.62 1.03 6.83
C SER A 151 -15.11 1.86 5.64
N LEU A 152 -15.35 1.42 4.40
CA LEU A 152 -14.91 2.13 3.19
C LEU A 152 -15.62 3.47 3.01
N SER A 153 -16.84 3.59 3.50
CA SER A 153 -17.65 4.81 3.40
C SER A 153 -17.46 5.74 4.60
N THR A 154 -16.98 5.23 5.73
CA THR A 154 -16.88 5.98 7.00
C THR A 154 -15.43 6.33 7.36
N ILE A 155 -14.54 5.34 7.32
CA ILE A 155 -13.14 5.44 7.74
C ILE A 155 -12.23 5.68 6.52
N PHE A 156 -12.33 4.84 5.49
CA PHE A 156 -11.44 4.84 4.32
C PHE A 156 -11.97 5.69 3.16
N THR A 157 -12.42 6.90 3.50
CA THR A 157 -12.96 7.88 2.55
C THR A 157 -12.22 9.22 2.67
N PHE A 158 -12.07 9.91 1.54
CA PHE A 158 -11.50 11.27 1.48
C PHE A 158 -12.51 12.38 1.79
N SER A 159 -13.74 12.02 2.15
CA SER A 159 -14.75 12.97 2.65
C SER A 159 -14.29 13.64 3.95
N ASP A 160 -14.72 14.88 4.15
CA ASP A 160 -14.51 15.67 5.38
C ASP A 160 -13.04 16.01 5.69
N MET A 161 -12.17 15.98 4.68
CA MET A 161 -10.75 16.33 4.80
C MET A 161 -10.40 17.74 4.31
N LYS A 162 -11.41 18.56 4.00
CA LYS A 162 -11.23 19.89 3.41
C LYS A 162 -12.03 20.93 4.19
N THR A 163 -11.47 22.12 4.28
CA THR A 163 -12.14 23.35 4.68
C THR A 163 -12.48 24.18 3.43
N PRO A 164 -13.29 25.25 3.54
CA PRO A 164 -13.51 26.19 2.43
C PRO A 164 -12.21 26.78 1.85
N PHE A 165 -11.11 26.75 2.60
CA PHE A 165 -9.82 27.32 2.23
C PHE A 165 -8.82 26.27 1.71
N GLY A 166 -9.23 25.01 1.59
CA GLY A 166 -8.41 23.91 1.08
C GLY A 166 -8.28 22.72 2.04
N PRO A 167 -7.35 21.79 1.76
CA PRO A 167 -7.14 20.60 2.57
C PRO A 167 -6.79 20.93 4.02
N ASP A 168 -7.43 20.26 4.96
CA ASP A 168 -7.15 20.39 6.40
C ASP A 168 -6.17 19.28 6.81
N ILE A 169 -4.94 19.69 7.10
CA ILE A 169 -3.84 18.79 7.49
C ILE A 169 -4.23 17.97 8.73
N ARG A 170 -4.94 18.57 9.69
CA ARG A 170 -5.31 17.89 10.93
C ARG A 170 -6.41 16.87 10.69
N ALA A 171 -7.43 17.23 9.90
CA ALA A 171 -8.48 16.30 9.53
C ALA A 171 -7.94 15.09 8.76
N ILE A 172 -6.99 15.31 7.84
CA ILE A 172 -6.32 14.24 7.08
C ILE A 172 -5.53 13.33 8.02
N TYR A 173 -4.72 13.92 8.90
CA TYR A 173 -3.94 13.18 9.88
C TYR A 173 -4.82 12.33 10.83
N ASP A 174 -5.91 12.91 11.35
CA ASP A 174 -6.85 12.20 12.23
C ASP A 174 -7.54 11.04 11.50
N LYS A 175 -7.89 11.22 10.22
CA LYS A 175 -8.49 10.16 9.40
C LYS A 175 -7.48 9.04 9.12
N LEU A 176 -6.24 9.37 8.76
CA LEU A 176 -5.17 8.40 8.55
C LEU A 176 -4.90 7.59 9.82
N SER A 177 -4.87 8.25 10.98
CA SER A 177 -4.69 7.59 12.28
C SER A 177 -5.82 6.60 12.60
N LYS A 178 -7.08 6.98 12.33
CA LYS A 178 -8.23 6.07 12.46
C LYS A 178 -8.15 4.89 11.50
N ALA A 179 -7.77 5.14 10.25
CA ALA A 179 -7.62 4.09 9.23
C ALA A 179 -6.52 3.09 9.60
N LYS A 180 -5.34 3.56 10.02
CA LYS A 180 -4.25 2.70 10.52
C LYS A 180 -4.67 1.87 11.74
N LYS A 181 -5.37 2.49 12.69
CA LYS A 181 -5.90 1.77 13.86
C LYS A 181 -6.88 0.67 13.47
N TRP A 182 -7.80 0.94 12.55
CA TRP A 182 -8.73 -0.08 12.05
C TRP A 182 -7.98 -1.20 11.31
N PHE A 183 -7.05 -0.83 10.42
CA PHE A 183 -6.28 -1.77 9.59
C PHE A 183 -5.32 -2.66 10.38
N SER A 184 -4.88 -2.21 11.57
CA SER A 184 -4.02 -3.00 12.47
C SER A 184 -4.58 -4.39 12.83
N ARG A 185 -5.90 -4.58 12.68
CA ARG A 185 -6.59 -5.88 12.86
C ARG A 185 -6.01 -6.98 11.94
N TYR A 186 -5.50 -6.63 10.77
CA TYR A 186 -4.90 -7.58 9.83
C TYR A 186 -3.47 -8.02 10.17
N LYS A 187 -2.85 -7.37 11.16
CA LYS A 187 -1.46 -7.62 11.60
C LYS A 187 -0.41 -7.56 10.47
N VAL A 188 -0.65 -6.69 9.50
CA VAL A 188 0.24 -6.43 8.37
C VAL A 188 0.33 -4.93 8.10
N GLU A 189 1.41 -4.49 7.46
CA GLU A 189 1.57 -3.11 7.03
C GLU A 189 0.98 -2.91 5.63
N ALA A 190 0.24 -1.81 5.44
CA ALA A 190 -0.43 -1.53 4.17
C ALA A 190 0.57 -1.38 3.00
N ILE A 191 1.74 -0.80 3.27
CA ILE A 191 2.76 -0.52 2.25
C ILE A 191 3.28 -1.80 1.57
N ASP A 192 3.36 -2.91 2.31
CA ASP A 192 3.87 -4.20 1.80
C ASP A 192 2.98 -4.79 0.70
N TYR A 193 1.71 -4.38 0.65
CA TYR A 193 0.72 -4.87 -0.30
C TYR A 193 0.40 -3.85 -1.40
N TYR A 194 0.84 -2.59 -1.26
CA TYR A 194 0.45 -1.51 -2.16
C TYR A 194 0.89 -1.72 -3.60
N SER A 195 2.08 -2.30 -3.84
CA SER A 195 2.57 -2.60 -5.19
C SER A 195 1.66 -3.56 -5.97
N LYS A 196 1.01 -4.51 -5.28
CA LYS A 196 0.05 -5.46 -5.85
C LYS A 196 -1.32 -4.82 -6.12
N VAL A 197 -1.65 -3.77 -5.37
CA VAL A 197 -2.91 -3.01 -5.50
C VAL A 197 -2.81 -1.96 -6.62
N LEU A 198 -1.64 -1.35 -6.78
CA LEU A 198 -1.38 -0.28 -7.73
C LEU A 198 -1.70 -0.65 -9.18
N THR A 199 -1.46 -1.91 -9.54
CA THR A 199 -1.75 -2.47 -10.87
C THR A 199 -3.25 -2.57 -11.16
N GLN A 200 -4.10 -2.62 -10.13
CA GLN A 200 -5.55 -2.75 -10.24
C GLN A 200 -6.28 -1.40 -10.13
N GLY A 201 -5.65 -0.41 -9.49
CA GLY A 201 -6.02 1.00 -9.53
C GLY A 201 -7.48 1.33 -9.18
N LYS A 202 -8.05 2.31 -9.88
CA LYS A 202 -9.42 2.83 -9.67
C LYS A 202 -10.53 1.80 -9.90
N HIS A 203 -10.21 0.65 -10.49
CA HIS A 203 -11.20 -0.36 -10.86
C HIS A 203 -11.65 -1.19 -9.65
N ILE A 204 -10.84 -1.33 -8.60
CA ILE A 204 -11.16 -2.15 -7.42
C ILE A 204 -12.49 -1.70 -6.79
N ARG A 205 -12.70 -0.39 -6.61
CA ARG A 205 -13.97 0.15 -6.07
C ARG A 205 -15.16 -0.13 -7.00
N SER A 206 -14.96 0.00 -8.31
CA SER A 206 -16.00 -0.30 -9.29
C SER A 206 -16.42 -1.77 -9.24
N PHE A 207 -15.43 -2.67 -9.19
CA PHE A 207 -15.66 -4.10 -9.05
C PHE A 207 -16.39 -4.44 -7.75
N LEU A 208 -15.93 -3.92 -6.60
CA LEU A 208 -16.61 -4.13 -5.33
C LEU A 208 -18.08 -3.67 -5.37
N THR A 209 -18.34 -2.55 -6.03
CA THR A 209 -19.71 -2.00 -6.17
C THR A 209 -20.60 -2.89 -7.04
N SER A 210 -20.02 -3.55 -8.05
CA SER A 210 -20.75 -4.49 -8.92
C SER A 210 -21.16 -5.81 -8.25
N ILE A 211 -20.56 -6.15 -7.11
CA ILE A 211 -20.85 -7.38 -6.37
C ILE A 211 -21.92 -7.09 -5.30
N PRO A 212 -23.10 -7.76 -5.36
CA PRO A 212 -24.12 -7.68 -4.31
C PRO A 212 -23.56 -8.05 -2.93
N SER A 213 -24.01 -7.37 -1.88
CA SER A 213 -23.44 -7.51 -0.53
C SER A 213 -23.57 -8.92 0.05
N ASP A 214 -24.58 -9.68 -0.37
CA ASP A 214 -24.87 -11.05 0.05
C ASP A 214 -24.08 -12.13 -0.72
N GLN A 215 -23.36 -11.75 -1.79
CA GLN A 215 -22.71 -12.70 -2.70
C GLN A 215 -21.18 -12.60 -2.68
N GLN A 216 -20.48 -13.70 -2.97
CA GLN A 216 -19.01 -13.71 -3.16
C GLN A 216 -18.23 -13.04 -2.00
N LYS A 217 -18.59 -13.39 -0.75
CA LYS A 217 -18.05 -12.77 0.48
C LYS A 217 -16.52 -12.71 0.53
N GLU A 218 -15.84 -13.74 0.05
CA GLU A 218 -14.37 -13.77 0.01
C GLU A 218 -13.77 -12.78 -1.00
N VAL A 219 -14.36 -12.68 -2.20
CA VAL A 219 -13.95 -11.70 -3.23
C VAL A 219 -14.17 -10.29 -2.71
N GLN A 220 -15.32 -10.03 -2.09
CA GLN A 220 -15.58 -8.75 -1.43
C GLN A 220 -14.54 -8.46 -0.35
N ALA A 221 -14.26 -9.41 0.55
CA ALA A 221 -13.29 -9.22 1.63
C ALA A 221 -11.91 -8.84 1.10
N ARG A 222 -11.44 -9.52 0.05
CA ARG A 222 -10.19 -9.18 -0.62
C ARG A 222 -10.23 -7.76 -1.21
N LEU A 223 -11.24 -7.43 -2.00
CA LEU A 223 -11.34 -6.12 -2.65
C LEU A 223 -11.45 -4.98 -1.63
N ILE A 224 -12.13 -5.22 -0.51
CA ILE A 224 -12.21 -4.30 0.63
C ILE A 224 -10.82 -4.08 1.23
N PHE A 225 -10.07 -5.15 1.52
CA PHE A 225 -8.70 -5.06 2.01
C PHE A 225 -7.80 -4.25 1.06
N GLU A 226 -7.85 -4.54 -0.25
CA GLU A 226 -7.09 -3.83 -1.26
C GLU A 226 -7.48 -2.33 -1.34
N CYS A 227 -8.76 -1.99 -1.21
CA CYS A 227 -9.22 -0.61 -1.12
C CYS A 227 -8.69 0.13 0.13
N GLN A 228 -8.63 -0.55 1.27
CA GLN A 228 -8.12 0.00 2.53
C GLN A 228 -6.62 0.25 2.45
N VAL A 229 -5.87 -0.69 1.86
CA VAL A 229 -4.43 -0.54 1.57
C VAL A 229 -4.20 0.69 0.70
N ALA A 230 -4.92 0.81 -0.43
CA ALA A 230 -4.79 1.96 -1.32
C ALA A 230 -5.03 3.28 -0.59
N PHE A 231 -6.13 3.36 0.18
CA PHE A 231 -6.47 4.55 0.93
C PHE A 231 -5.37 4.95 1.93
N ILE A 232 -4.82 4.01 2.71
CA ILE A 232 -3.80 4.34 3.73
C ILE A 232 -2.56 4.94 3.07
N VAL A 233 -2.07 4.31 2.00
CA VAL A 233 -0.84 4.77 1.35
C VAL A 233 -1.07 6.09 0.63
N GLU A 234 -2.13 6.22 -0.15
CA GLU A 234 -2.45 7.47 -0.86
C GLU A 234 -2.74 8.64 0.10
N CYS A 235 -3.40 8.36 1.24
CA CYS A 235 -3.66 9.37 2.27
C CYS A 235 -2.36 9.78 2.99
N MET A 236 -1.43 8.86 3.18
CA MET A 236 -0.11 9.16 3.73
C MET A 236 0.72 10.02 2.78
N ASP A 237 0.73 9.71 1.48
CA ASP A 237 1.40 10.53 0.45
C ASP A 237 0.81 11.95 0.40
N LEU A 238 -0.52 12.05 0.39
CA LEU A 238 -1.21 13.34 0.46
C LEU A 238 -0.81 14.16 1.70
N LEU A 239 -0.70 13.51 2.86
CA LEU A 239 -0.29 14.18 4.09
C LEU A 239 1.15 14.70 4.00
N ILE A 240 2.08 13.90 3.44
CA ILE A 240 3.47 14.31 3.24
C ILE A 240 3.56 15.55 2.35
N ASP A 241 2.87 15.55 1.20
CA ASP A 241 2.83 16.69 0.29
C ASP A 241 2.31 17.95 0.98
N LEU A 242 1.22 17.81 1.75
CA LEU A 242 0.64 18.93 2.47
C LEU A 242 1.57 19.49 3.55
N LEU A 243 2.32 18.65 4.27
CA LEU A 243 3.32 19.10 5.25
C LEU A 243 4.45 19.88 4.57
N ILE A 244 4.93 19.41 3.41
CA ILE A 244 5.95 20.09 2.60
C ILE A 244 5.43 21.46 2.14
N HIS A 245 4.22 21.50 1.59
CA HIS A 245 3.60 22.74 1.14
C HIS A 245 3.34 23.71 2.28
N GLU A 246 2.92 23.22 3.44
CA GLU A 246 2.64 24.07 4.60
C GLU A 246 3.91 24.75 5.12
N LYS A 247 5.03 24.02 5.19
CA LYS A 247 6.34 24.61 5.46
C LYS A 247 6.68 25.72 4.47
N GLY A 248 6.42 25.50 3.17
CA GLY A 248 6.60 26.51 2.13
C GLY A 248 5.72 27.75 2.32
N ARG A 249 4.44 27.56 2.63
CA ARG A 249 3.47 28.65 2.90
C ARG A 249 3.86 29.47 4.12
N VAL A 250 4.32 28.82 5.19
CA VAL A 250 4.83 29.52 6.38
C VAL A 250 6.03 30.40 6.03
N GLN A 251 6.96 29.89 5.22
CA GLN A 251 8.14 30.64 4.77
C GLN A 251 7.74 31.85 3.92
N GLN A 252 6.80 31.68 2.98
CA GLN A 252 6.30 32.77 2.15
C GLN A 252 5.57 33.85 2.97
N ALA A 253 4.71 33.45 3.90
CA ALA A 253 4.00 34.37 4.79
C ALA A 253 4.96 35.18 5.68
N THR A 254 6.02 34.52 6.16
CA THR A 254 7.11 35.14 6.92
C THR A 254 7.84 36.19 6.07
N ASN A 255 8.22 35.84 4.84
CA ASN A 255 8.91 36.75 3.93
C ASN A 255 8.04 37.97 3.59
N LYS A 256 6.75 37.77 3.28
CA LYS A 256 5.81 38.86 2.95
C LYS A 256 5.63 39.85 4.10
N SER A 257 5.63 39.36 5.34
CA SER A 257 5.40 40.20 6.53
C SER A 257 6.69 40.87 7.04
N ARG A 258 7.85 40.45 6.54
CA ARG A 258 9.16 40.79 7.12
C ARG A 258 9.44 42.28 7.16
N ALA A 259 9.40 42.95 6.01
CA ALA A 259 9.70 44.38 5.93
C ALA A 259 8.75 45.21 6.82
N LYS A 260 7.46 44.84 6.88
CA LYS A 260 6.47 45.52 7.73
C LYS A 260 6.81 45.38 9.22
N VAL A 261 7.21 44.18 9.67
CA VAL A 261 7.58 43.92 11.07
C VAL A 261 8.90 44.62 11.43
N GLU A 262 9.92 44.49 10.58
CA GLU A 262 11.22 45.15 10.78
C GLU A 262 11.06 46.68 10.89
N ASN A 263 10.31 47.30 9.97
CA ASN A 263 10.05 48.75 9.99
C ASN A 263 9.25 49.19 11.23
N ASN A 264 8.28 48.39 11.68
CA ASN A 264 7.49 48.72 12.87
C ASN A 264 8.36 48.69 14.14
N ILE A 265 9.25 47.69 14.27
CA ILE A 265 10.18 47.59 15.39
C ILE A 265 11.15 48.77 15.39
N LEU A 266 11.75 49.09 14.24
CA LEU A 266 12.64 50.23 14.09
C LEU A 266 11.95 51.55 14.46
N LYS A 267 10.71 51.77 13.98
CA LYS A 267 9.92 52.96 14.32
C LYS A 267 9.67 53.10 15.81
N ASN A 268 9.37 51.99 16.50
CA ASN A 268 9.15 51.98 17.95
C ASN A 268 10.45 52.27 18.72
N ILE A 269 11.57 51.73 18.27
CA ILE A 269 12.89 51.97 18.88
C ILE A 269 13.29 53.44 18.72
N ILE A 270 13.19 54.00 17.51
CA ILE A 270 13.47 55.41 17.24
C ILE A 270 12.58 56.32 18.10
N SER A 271 11.29 55.99 18.23
CA SER A 271 10.36 56.76 19.07
C SER A 271 10.75 56.71 20.54
N SER A 272 11.14 55.54 21.05
CA SER A 272 11.64 55.38 22.43
C SER A 272 12.92 56.19 22.66
N MET A 273 13.88 56.10 21.74
CA MET A 273 15.13 56.87 21.78
C MET A 273 14.86 58.38 21.83
N ARG A 274 13.95 58.88 20.99
CA ARG A 274 13.56 60.30 20.99
C ARG A 274 12.96 60.73 22.33
N ASN A 275 12.11 59.90 22.92
CA ASN A 275 11.51 60.19 24.23
C ASN A 275 12.55 60.18 25.35
N ASP A 276 13.46 59.21 25.36
CA ASP A 276 14.55 59.12 26.34
C ASP A 276 15.50 60.33 26.24
N LEU A 277 15.88 60.72 25.02
CA LEU A 277 16.72 61.91 24.80
C LEU A 277 16.03 63.20 25.22
N LYS A 278 14.73 63.36 24.89
CA LYS A 278 13.94 64.52 25.32
C LYS A 278 13.85 64.60 26.84
N TYR A 279 13.67 63.47 27.52
CA TYR A 279 13.64 63.40 28.98
C TYR A 279 14.98 63.77 29.62
N MET A 280 16.10 63.26 29.11
CA MET A 280 17.43 63.62 29.61
C MET A 280 17.74 65.10 29.39
N HIS A 281 17.33 65.65 28.25
CA HIS A 281 17.46 67.08 27.97
C HIS A 281 16.68 67.94 28.97
N LEU A 282 15.41 67.57 29.24
CA LEU A 282 14.55 68.27 30.21
C LEU A 282 15.05 68.19 31.66
N LYS A 283 15.75 67.12 32.03
CA LYS A 283 16.33 66.95 33.37
C LYS A 283 17.75 67.51 33.52
N SER A 284 18.36 67.97 32.42
CA SER A 284 19.75 68.47 32.37
C SER A 284 20.78 67.53 33.01
N LEU A 285 20.48 66.21 33.05
CA LEU A 285 21.36 65.20 33.63
C LEU A 285 21.38 63.97 32.71
N PRO A 286 22.53 63.58 32.16
CA PRO A 286 22.63 62.41 31.28
C PRO A 286 22.45 61.12 32.08
N ASP A 287 21.53 60.26 31.63
CA ASP A 287 21.40 58.90 32.15
C ASP A 287 22.35 57.98 31.36
N MET A 288 23.59 57.87 31.86
CA MET A 288 24.65 57.09 31.22
C MET A 288 24.30 55.61 31.04
N LYS A 289 23.44 55.05 31.92
CA LYS A 289 22.99 53.66 31.82
C LYS A 289 22.04 53.48 30.63
N LYS A 290 21.12 54.42 30.42
CA LYS A 290 20.25 54.43 29.23
C LYS A 290 21.06 54.64 27.96
N ILE A 291 21.99 55.60 27.95
CA ILE A 291 22.86 55.87 26.78
C ILE A 291 23.65 54.61 26.39
N HIS A 292 24.26 53.93 27.35
CA HIS A 292 24.97 52.68 27.11
C HIS A 292 24.04 51.58 26.54
N THR A 293 22.81 51.47 27.06
CA THR A 293 21.83 50.48 26.58
C THR A 293 21.35 50.78 25.15
N LEU A 294 21.27 52.06 24.77
CA LEU A 294 20.91 52.48 23.41
C LEU A 294 22.06 52.25 22.42
N ALA A 295 23.30 52.49 22.84
CA ALA A 295 24.50 52.27 22.01
C ALA A 295 24.79 50.77 21.81
N ASN A 296 24.52 49.95 22.84
CA ASN A 296 24.78 48.52 22.85
C ASN A 296 23.48 47.74 23.12
N PRO A 297 22.56 47.67 22.14
CA PRO A 297 21.29 46.97 22.33
C PRO A 297 21.53 45.47 22.52
N THR A 298 20.98 44.89 23.59
CA THR A 298 21.15 43.47 23.94
C THR A 298 20.64 42.48 22.89
N VAL A 299 19.77 42.91 21.96
CA VAL A 299 19.32 42.08 20.84
C VAL A 299 19.07 42.99 19.64
N MET A 300 19.72 42.69 18.52
CA MET A 300 19.53 43.38 17.25
C MET A 300 18.08 43.38 16.77
N GLU A 301 17.65 44.46 16.14
CA GLU A 301 16.27 44.66 15.66
C GLU A 301 15.83 43.56 14.68
N LYS A 302 16.71 43.20 13.75
CA LYS A 302 16.51 42.09 12.80
C LYS A 302 16.22 40.77 13.52
N THR A 303 16.88 40.52 14.64
CA THR A 303 16.64 39.33 15.48
C THR A 303 15.30 39.41 16.18
N LYS A 304 14.93 40.57 16.74
CA LYS A 304 13.60 40.80 17.33
C LYS A 304 12.48 40.58 16.31
N ALA A 305 12.65 41.10 15.08
CA ALA A 305 11.71 40.91 13.98
C ALA A 305 11.55 39.43 13.62
N ARG A 306 12.67 38.69 13.54
CA ARG A 306 12.65 37.25 13.28
C ARG A 306 11.89 36.48 14.36
N ILE A 307 12.11 36.80 15.63
CA ILE A 307 11.38 36.19 16.76
C ILE A 307 9.89 36.48 16.64
N GLU A 308 9.48 37.72 16.35
CA GLU A 308 8.08 38.08 16.22
C GLU A 308 7.40 37.35 15.05
N LEU A 309 8.08 37.25 13.91
CA LEU A 309 7.59 36.51 12.76
C LEU A 309 7.42 35.01 13.06
N LEU A 310 8.40 34.40 13.74
CA LEU A 310 8.30 32.99 14.16
C LEU A 310 7.15 32.78 15.14
N ARG A 311 6.94 33.68 16.10
CA ARG A 311 5.80 33.62 17.03
C ARG A 311 4.45 33.66 16.31
N LYS A 312 4.31 34.49 15.27
CA LYS A 312 3.08 34.54 14.45
C LYS A 312 2.76 33.23 13.73
N GLN A 313 3.77 32.38 13.51
CA GLN A 313 3.63 31.09 12.83
C GLN A 313 3.75 29.89 13.78
N TYR A 314 3.85 30.12 15.09
CA TYR A 314 4.13 29.10 16.10
C TYR A 314 3.17 27.91 16.01
N GLY A 315 1.86 28.16 15.98
CA GLY A 315 0.86 27.08 15.93
C GLY A 315 1.00 26.17 14.70
N ARG A 316 1.40 26.73 13.55
CA ARG A 316 1.61 25.96 12.31
C ARG A 316 2.86 25.07 12.41
N TYR A 317 3.94 25.58 12.98
CA TYR A 317 5.13 24.79 13.26
C TYR A 317 4.88 23.70 14.31
N CYS A 318 4.11 23.99 15.35
CA CYS A 318 3.72 22.99 16.35
C CYS A 318 2.90 21.86 15.72
N LEU A 319 1.95 22.17 14.83
CA LEU A 319 1.17 21.17 14.11
C LEU A 319 2.06 20.26 13.26
N ILE A 320 2.97 20.83 12.46
CA ILE A 320 3.91 20.06 11.64
C ILE A 320 4.78 19.16 12.53
N LEU A 321 5.32 19.72 13.61
CA LEU A 321 6.19 18.98 14.53
C LEU A 321 5.45 17.86 15.25
N GLN A 322 4.19 18.05 15.62
CA GLN A 322 3.35 17.03 16.24
C GLN A 322 3.13 15.86 15.27
N ILE A 323 2.72 16.14 14.03
CA ILE A 323 2.44 15.10 13.05
C ILE A 323 3.71 14.30 12.70
N LEU A 324 4.85 14.98 12.51
CA LEU A 324 6.12 14.29 12.26
C LEU A 324 6.53 13.39 13.42
N ASP A 325 6.33 13.84 14.66
CA ASP A 325 6.62 13.07 15.87
C ASP A 325 5.78 11.80 15.93
N ASP A 326 4.48 11.92 15.69
CA ASP A 326 3.55 10.79 15.73
C ASP A 326 3.84 9.77 14.61
N LEU A 327 4.17 10.24 13.40
CA LEU A 327 4.48 9.37 12.26
C LEU A 327 5.79 8.58 12.42
N THR A 328 6.69 9.04 13.28
CA THR A 328 8.06 8.48 13.43
C THR A 328 8.33 7.95 14.84
N LYS A 329 7.26 7.82 15.64
CA LYS A 329 7.32 7.43 17.07
C LYS A 329 8.33 8.25 17.88
N GLY A 330 8.36 9.55 17.68
CA GLY A 330 9.32 10.42 18.37
C GLY A 330 10.63 10.61 17.62
N LEU A 331 10.62 10.47 16.29
CA LEU A 331 11.82 10.44 15.43
C LEU A 331 12.81 9.32 15.81
N THR A 332 12.32 8.22 16.38
CA THR A 332 13.16 7.05 16.73
C THR A 332 13.10 5.95 15.68
N GLU A 333 12.01 5.86 14.93
CA GLU A 333 11.85 4.87 13.86
C GLU A 333 12.00 5.53 12.49
N GLY A 334 12.90 4.98 11.67
CA GLY A 334 13.07 5.40 10.27
C GLY A 334 13.67 6.81 10.08
N VAL A 335 14.23 7.42 11.13
CA VAL A 335 14.81 8.77 11.08
C VAL A 335 16.30 8.74 11.37
N ILE A 336 17.07 9.41 10.51
CA ILE A 336 18.51 9.62 10.70
C ILE A 336 18.74 11.12 10.88
N PHE A 337 19.24 11.51 12.04
CA PHE A 337 19.74 12.86 12.25
C PHE A 337 21.13 12.96 11.63
N HIS A 338 21.25 13.71 10.52
CA HIS A 338 22.54 13.95 9.87
C HIS A 338 23.46 14.88 10.66
N ASP A 339 22.94 15.51 11.72
CA ASP A 339 23.68 16.42 12.59
C ASP A 339 23.23 16.23 14.05
N VAL A 340 24.20 15.99 14.92
CA VAL A 340 24.01 15.84 16.38
C VAL A 340 23.36 17.09 16.97
N ASP A 341 23.68 18.26 16.41
CA ASP A 341 23.16 19.53 16.87
C ASP A 341 21.66 19.66 16.57
N VAL A 342 21.21 19.12 15.43
CA VAL A 342 19.78 19.09 15.06
C VAL A 342 18.98 18.20 16.01
N ASN A 343 19.52 17.04 16.40
CA ASN A 343 18.87 16.16 17.37
C ASN A 343 18.71 16.86 18.73
N LYS A 344 19.75 17.54 19.22
CA LYS A 344 19.69 18.29 20.47
C LYS A 344 18.63 19.41 20.44
N LEU A 345 18.54 20.16 19.35
CA LEU A 345 17.50 21.19 19.17
C LEU A 345 16.10 20.58 19.14
N PHE A 346 15.93 19.42 18.51
CA PHE A 346 14.66 18.72 18.49
C PHE A 346 14.23 18.29 19.91
N LEU A 347 15.14 17.68 20.67
CA LEU A 347 14.87 17.30 22.06
C LEU A 347 14.53 18.50 22.95
N LEU A 348 15.20 19.64 22.72
CA LEU A 348 14.90 20.91 23.38
C LEU A 348 13.49 21.42 23.02
N ALA A 349 13.10 21.35 21.74
CA ALA A 349 11.77 21.77 21.29
C ALA A 349 10.64 20.86 21.79
N LYS A 350 10.97 19.68 22.32
CA LYS A 350 10.04 18.69 22.88
C LYS A 350 9.99 18.68 24.40
N ASP A 351 10.68 19.62 25.06
CA ASP A 351 10.87 19.65 26.52
C ASP A 351 11.48 18.35 27.10
N LYS A 352 12.09 17.51 26.24
CA LYS A 352 12.82 16.29 26.62
C LYS A 352 14.28 16.60 27.01
N ASN A 353 14.70 17.84 26.80
CA ASN A 353 15.99 18.37 27.19
C ASN A 353 15.81 19.84 27.60
N SER A 354 16.69 20.38 28.45
CA SER A 354 16.60 21.77 28.89
C SER A 354 17.89 22.53 28.65
N TRP A 355 17.73 23.76 28.14
CA TRP A 355 18.82 24.69 27.84
C TRP A 355 19.75 24.92 29.04
N GLN A 356 19.20 24.89 30.26
CA GLN A 356 19.96 25.13 31.48
C GLN A 356 20.99 24.02 31.77
N PHE A 357 20.76 22.81 31.25
CA PHE A 357 21.64 21.66 31.44
C PHE A 357 22.70 21.52 30.34
N TRP A 358 22.70 22.41 29.34
CA TRP A 358 23.72 22.41 28.30
C TRP A 358 25.00 23.07 28.83
N SER A 359 26.15 22.50 28.47
CA SER A 359 27.44 23.10 28.76
C SER A 359 27.64 24.38 27.96
N GLU A 360 28.54 25.25 28.43
CA GLU A 360 28.77 26.53 27.76
C GLU A 360 29.35 26.38 26.36
N LYS A 361 30.14 25.32 26.14
CA LYS A 361 30.65 24.93 24.82
C LYS A 361 29.51 24.50 23.88
N GLU A 362 28.52 23.77 24.39
CA GLU A 362 27.33 23.39 23.62
C GLU A 362 26.45 24.61 23.32
N LYS A 363 26.18 25.47 24.30
CA LYS A 363 25.42 26.71 24.03
C LYS A 363 26.10 27.59 22.99
N GLN A 364 27.44 27.68 23.02
CA GLN A 364 28.23 28.44 22.04
C GLN A 364 28.20 27.83 20.63
N SER A 365 28.10 26.51 20.48
CA SER A 365 27.99 25.89 19.14
C SER A 365 26.67 26.23 18.44
N PHE A 366 25.59 26.39 19.20
CA PHE A 366 24.27 26.78 18.68
C PHE A 366 24.07 28.27 18.51
N VAL A 367 24.74 29.07 19.35
CA VAL A 367 24.50 30.50 19.43
C VAL A 367 25.60 31.23 18.67
N ARG A 368 25.39 31.44 17.37
CA ARG A 368 26.20 32.39 16.59
C ARG A 368 25.98 33.86 16.98
N ASN A 369 25.02 34.16 17.87
CA ASN A 369 24.78 35.50 18.38
C ASN A 369 24.54 35.51 19.92
N PRO A 370 25.57 35.84 20.74
CA PRO A 370 25.55 35.78 22.21
C PRO A 370 24.33 36.45 22.87
N ASP A 371 23.79 37.48 22.21
CA ASP A 371 22.62 38.27 22.58
C ASP A 371 21.34 37.44 22.84
N LEU A 372 21.18 36.31 22.15
CA LEU A 372 20.00 35.44 22.28
C LEU A 372 20.00 34.60 23.57
N VAL A 373 21.18 34.31 24.13
CA VAL A 373 21.34 33.48 25.34
C VAL A 373 20.77 34.18 26.57
N GLN A 374 21.02 35.48 26.72
CA GLN A 374 20.55 36.23 27.90
C GLN A 374 19.03 36.36 27.98
N GLN A 375 18.31 36.37 26.84
CA GLN A 375 16.85 36.39 26.84
C GLN A 375 16.23 35.01 27.07
N ALA A 376 16.83 33.93 26.54
CA ALA A 376 16.37 32.56 26.80
C ALA A 376 16.50 32.21 28.30
N VAL A 377 17.63 32.57 28.92
CA VAL A 377 17.89 32.34 30.36
C VAL A 377 16.94 33.15 31.26
N ARG A 378 16.49 34.34 30.84
CA ARG A 378 15.57 35.17 31.63
C ARG A 378 14.10 34.76 31.55
N LYS A 379 13.68 34.01 30.53
CA LYS A 379 12.28 33.56 30.36
C LYS A 379 11.99 32.15 30.88
N CYS A 380 13.01 31.36 31.21
CA CYS A 380 12.86 30.07 31.89
C CYS A 380 12.83 30.17 33.42
N LYS A 381 12.86 31.40 33.98
CA LYS A 381 12.59 31.68 35.39
C LYS A 381 11.24 32.41 35.54
N CYS A 382 10.15 31.71 35.23
CA CYS A 382 8.80 31.99 35.73
C CYS A 382 8.06 30.66 35.81
#